data_AF-A0A8T5XNX6-F1
#
_entry.id   AF-A0A8T5XNX6-F1
#
_cell.length_a   1.000
_cell.length_b   1.000
_cell.length_c   1.000
_cell.angle_alpha   90.00
_cell.angle_beta   90.00
_cell.angle_gamma   90.00
#
_symmetry.space_group_name_H-M   'P 1'
#
loop_
_entity.id
_entity.type
_entity.pdbx_description
1 polymer ?
#
loop_
_entity_poly.entity_id
_entity_poly.type
_entity_poly.pdbx_seq_one_letter_code
_entity_poly.pdbx_strand_id
1 'polypeptide(L)'
;MVNATFFMGILGVIIFITILSTFQKLLRNDESGFLHLLMCFMFICWLPIPFVIYLKLKIYSFLFVGALLGTVSLVLYVITMILQASHLSYSTKLAYENEELWRKNDDWMLNGLLGSQVELLAGFLKGIWIMFLALTFWLDGQIIFSILGIFYSLFTVLYLLKLLDTSLIRDIKILKVLPVNPLIINLETSSWFLLLLIWLRIM
;
A
#
# COMPACT_ATOMS: atom_id res chain seq x y z
N MET A 1 14.57 -16.48 9.49
CA MET A 1 14.05 -15.24 8.88
C MET A 1 12.86 -15.51 7.98
N VAL A 2 12.98 -16.39 6.97
CA VAL A 2 11.87 -16.74 6.05
C VAL A 2 10.60 -17.18 6.79
N ASN A 3 10.68 -18.16 7.70
CA ASN A 3 9.50 -18.62 8.46
C ASN A 3 8.82 -17.51 9.26
N ALA A 4 9.59 -16.67 9.96
CA ALA A 4 9.05 -15.54 10.72
C ALA A 4 8.34 -14.52 9.82
N THR A 5 8.94 -14.20 8.66
CA THR A 5 8.34 -13.30 7.66
C THR A 5 7.10 -13.91 7.02
N PHE A 6 7.08 -15.23 6.79
CA PHE A 6 5.88 -15.92 6.31
C PHE A 6 4.74 -15.83 7.33
N PHE A 7 4.99 -16.14 8.60
CA PHE A 7 3.97 -16.04 9.65
C PHE A 7 3.47 -14.60 9.84
N MET A 8 4.37 -13.62 9.86
CA MET A 8 3.99 -12.20 9.89
C MET A 8 3.16 -11.84 8.65
N GLY A 9 3.58 -12.26 7.46
CA GLY A 9 2.84 -11.96 6.24
C GLY A 9 1.42 -12.54 6.22
N ILE A 10 1.25 -13.77 6.70
CA ILE A 10 -0.06 -14.39 6.87
C ILE A 10 -0.92 -13.63 7.90
N LEU A 11 -0.32 -13.16 8.99
CA LEU A 11 -1.03 -12.31 9.95
C LEU A 11 -1.54 -11.03 9.27
N GLY A 12 -0.74 -10.40 8.40
CA GLY A 12 -1.18 -9.28 7.58
C GLY A 12 -2.38 -9.61 6.67
N VAL A 13 -2.38 -10.78 6.04
CA VAL A 13 -3.52 -11.26 5.22
C VAL A 13 -4.78 -11.46 6.08
N ILE A 14 -4.65 -12.03 7.28
CA ILE A 14 -5.78 -12.19 8.22
C ILE A 14 -6.35 -10.84 8.63
N ILE A 15 -5.49 -9.86 8.91
CA ILE A 15 -5.91 -8.48 9.20
C ILE A 15 -6.68 -7.89 8.00
N PHE A 16 -6.17 -8.06 6.77
CA PHE A 16 -6.86 -7.60 5.56
C PHE A 16 -8.27 -8.19 5.40
N ILE A 17 -8.43 -9.51 5.61
CA ILE A 17 -9.73 -10.18 5.54
C ILE A 17 -10.68 -9.64 6.62
N THR A 18 -10.15 -9.36 7.80
CA THR A 18 -10.89 -8.77 8.91
C THR A 18 -11.38 -7.36 8.54
N ILE A 19 -10.51 -6.53 7.95
CA ILE A 19 -10.87 -5.20 7.44
C ILE A 19 -11.97 -5.32 6.40
N LEU A 20 -11.82 -6.16 5.36
CA LEU A 20 -12.83 -6.32 4.32
C LEU A 20 -14.20 -6.74 4.87
N SER A 21 -14.19 -7.66 5.84
CA SER A 21 -15.42 -8.21 6.44
C SER A 21 -16.11 -7.22 7.40
N THR A 22 -15.36 -6.26 7.95
CA THR A 22 -15.88 -5.28 8.93
C THR A 22 -15.98 -3.86 8.38
N PHE A 23 -15.48 -3.61 7.16
CA PHE A 23 -15.35 -2.29 6.56
C PHE A 23 -16.65 -1.47 6.61
N GLN A 24 -17.75 -2.01 6.07
CA GLN A 24 -19.03 -1.30 6.06
C GLN A 24 -19.58 -1.05 7.47
N LYS A 25 -19.34 -1.98 8.41
CA LYS A 25 -19.82 -1.86 9.79
C LYS A 25 -19.04 -0.78 10.54
N LEU A 26 -17.72 -0.76 10.40
CA LEU A 26 -16.86 0.23 11.05
C LEU A 26 -17.09 1.63 10.49
N LEU A 27 -17.25 1.77 9.16
CA LEU A 27 -17.60 3.05 8.55
C LEU A 27 -18.95 3.61 9.02
N ARG A 28 -19.97 2.75 9.22
CA ARG A 28 -21.29 3.19 9.71
C ARG A 28 -21.28 3.61 11.19
N ASN A 29 -20.27 3.21 11.93
CA ASN A 29 -20.10 3.53 13.35
C ASN A 29 -19.05 4.61 13.57
N ASP A 30 -18.63 5.33 12.53
CA ASP A 30 -17.60 6.38 12.56
C ASP A 30 -16.22 5.93 13.05
N GLU A 31 -15.93 4.63 12.97
CA GLU A 31 -14.67 3.99 13.40
C GLU A 31 -13.60 3.99 12.30
N SER A 32 -13.55 5.04 11.47
CA SER A 32 -12.59 5.16 10.37
C SER A 32 -11.15 5.21 10.87
N GLY A 33 -10.89 5.82 12.04
CA GLY A 33 -9.57 5.83 12.65
C GLY A 33 -9.07 4.42 13.00
N PHE A 34 -9.95 3.55 13.50
CA PHE A 34 -9.62 2.15 13.80
C PHE A 34 -9.31 1.35 12.54
N LEU A 35 -10.03 1.59 11.43
CA LEU A 35 -9.73 0.98 10.13
C LEU A 35 -8.29 1.29 9.67
N HIS A 36 -7.86 2.55 9.78
CA HIS A 36 -6.50 2.95 9.40
C HIS A 36 -5.44 2.36 10.32
N LEU A 37 -5.74 2.22 11.61
CA LEU A 37 -4.85 1.52 12.55
C LEU A 37 -4.67 0.04 12.18
N LEU A 38 -5.75 -0.65 11.79
CA LEU A 38 -5.67 -2.03 11.29
C LEU A 38 -4.83 -2.11 10.00
N MET A 39 -5.03 -1.18 9.05
CA MET A 39 -4.20 -1.11 7.84
C MET A 39 -2.72 -0.87 8.16
N CYS A 40 -2.40 -0.02 9.14
CA CYS A 40 -1.05 0.16 9.63
C CYS A 40 -0.43 -1.15 10.13
N PHE A 41 -1.13 -1.91 10.99
CA PHE A 41 -0.64 -3.20 11.47
C PHE A 41 -0.43 -4.22 10.34
N MET A 42 -1.32 -4.22 9.34
CA MET A 42 -1.17 -5.03 8.14
C MET A 42 0.12 -4.70 7.39
N PHE A 43 0.43 -3.41 7.16
CA PHE A 43 1.67 -3.01 6.47
C PHE A 43 2.94 -3.30 7.30
N ILE A 44 2.89 -3.15 8.62
CA ILE A 44 4.00 -3.56 9.52
C ILE A 44 4.32 -5.05 9.35
N CYS A 45 3.29 -5.89 9.27
CA CYS A 45 3.45 -7.33 9.07
C CYS A 45 4.14 -7.68 7.74
N TRP A 46 4.01 -6.84 6.72
CA TRP A 46 4.63 -7.04 5.40
C TRP A 46 6.00 -6.38 5.25
N LEU A 47 6.39 -5.51 6.18
CA LEU A 47 7.65 -4.75 6.16
C LEU A 47 8.92 -5.63 5.99
N PRO A 48 9.02 -6.85 6.55
CA PRO A 48 10.19 -7.72 6.34
C PRO A 48 10.28 -8.35 4.94
N ILE A 49 9.17 -8.41 4.18
CA ILE A 49 9.07 -9.17 2.92
C ILE A 49 10.09 -8.72 1.86
N PRO A 50 10.26 -7.42 1.55
CA PRO A 50 11.21 -6.97 0.54
C PRO A 50 12.64 -7.48 0.79
N PHE A 51 13.12 -7.40 2.04
CA PHE A 51 14.47 -7.83 2.39
C PHE A 51 14.63 -9.34 2.39
N VAL A 52 13.63 -10.10 2.87
CA VAL A 52 13.71 -11.56 2.86
C VAL A 52 13.76 -12.11 1.44
N ILE A 53 13.01 -11.53 0.51
CA ILE A 53 13.07 -11.91 -0.91
C ILE A 53 14.45 -11.58 -1.49
N TYR A 54 14.98 -10.37 -1.22
CA TYR A 54 16.34 -10.02 -1.64
C TYR A 54 17.39 -11.02 -1.13
N LEU A 55 17.31 -11.43 0.14
CA LEU A 55 18.25 -12.39 0.71
C LEU A 55 18.15 -13.77 0.04
N LYS A 56 16.95 -14.19 -0.37
CA LYS A 56 16.73 -15.45 -1.12
C LYS A 56 17.28 -15.38 -2.55
N LEU A 57 17.21 -14.22 -3.19
CA LEU A 57 17.64 -13.98 -4.57
C LEU A 57 18.93 -13.14 -4.65
N LYS A 58 19.80 -13.26 -3.64
CA LYS A 58 20.96 -12.37 -3.43
C LYS A 58 21.96 -12.34 -4.59
N ILE A 59 21.95 -13.36 -5.45
CA ILE A 59 22.79 -13.42 -6.66
C ILE A 59 22.53 -12.22 -7.60
N TYR A 60 21.32 -11.64 -7.57
CA TYR A 60 20.94 -10.49 -8.38
C TYR A 60 21.10 -9.20 -7.57
N SER A 61 22.30 -8.60 -7.61
CA SER A 61 22.67 -7.43 -6.77
C SER A 61 21.75 -6.21 -6.94
N PHE A 62 21.23 -5.98 -8.14
CA PHE A 62 20.29 -4.88 -8.41
C PHE A 62 18.98 -4.99 -7.62
N LEU A 63 18.58 -6.20 -7.20
CA LEU A 63 17.37 -6.41 -6.41
C LEU A 63 17.45 -5.73 -5.03
N PHE A 64 18.66 -5.43 -4.53
CA PHE A 64 18.84 -4.65 -3.31
C PHE A 64 18.17 -3.27 -3.40
N VAL A 65 18.33 -2.59 -4.55
CA VAL A 65 17.68 -1.29 -4.79
C VAL A 65 16.16 -1.45 -4.80
N GLY A 66 15.66 -2.49 -5.47
CA GLY A 66 14.24 -2.84 -5.44
C GLY A 66 13.73 -3.05 -4.02
N ALA A 67 14.43 -3.84 -3.21
CA ALA A 67 14.04 -4.11 -1.83
C ALA A 67 14.01 -2.84 -0.98
N LEU A 68 14.97 -1.92 -1.14
CA LEU A 68 14.95 -0.62 -0.47
C LEU A 68 13.70 0.19 -0.85
N LEU A 69 13.36 0.28 -2.14
CA LEU A 69 12.17 0.98 -2.59
C LEU A 69 10.88 0.36 -2.07
N GLY A 70 10.81 -0.98 -2.05
CA GLY A 70 9.69 -1.72 -1.46
C GLY A 70 9.52 -1.46 0.04
N THR A 71 10.63 -1.41 0.79
CA THR A 71 10.59 -1.08 2.23
C THR A 71 10.21 0.38 2.45
N VAL A 72 10.78 1.33 1.71
CA VAL A 72 10.42 2.75 1.83
C VAL A 72 8.93 2.95 1.54
N SER A 73 8.39 2.28 0.51
CA SER A 73 6.95 2.26 0.23
C SER A 73 6.13 1.82 1.45
N LEU A 74 6.48 0.69 2.07
CA LEU A 74 5.77 0.19 3.26
C LEU A 74 5.90 1.12 4.47
N VAL A 75 7.06 1.76 4.66
CA VAL A 75 7.25 2.76 5.71
C VAL A 75 6.36 3.97 5.47
N LEU A 76 6.25 4.45 4.23
CA LEU A 76 5.33 5.54 3.89
C LEU A 76 3.88 5.16 4.21
N TYR A 77 3.45 3.95 3.84
CA TYR A 77 2.12 3.43 4.20
C TYR A 77 1.90 3.39 5.71
N VAL A 78 2.87 2.92 6.50
CA VAL A 78 2.75 2.90 7.97
C VAL A 78 2.60 4.31 8.53
N ILE A 79 3.43 5.26 8.09
CA ILE A 79 3.40 6.65 8.58
C ILE A 79 2.06 7.31 8.24
N THR A 80 1.61 7.23 6.98
CA THR A 80 0.33 7.85 6.58
C THR A 80 -0.83 7.26 7.37
N MET A 81 -0.90 5.93 7.51
CA MET A 81 -2.00 5.27 8.20
C MET A 81 -2.07 5.65 9.68
N ILE A 82 -0.93 5.80 10.37
CA ILE A 82 -0.89 6.26 11.77
C ILE A 82 -1.40 7.69 11.89
N LEU A 83 -0.96 8.57 10.99
CA LEU A 83 -1.35 9.98 11.00
C LEU A 83 -2.84 10.16 10.68
N GLN A 84 -3.34 9.44 9.66
CA GLN A 84 -4.77 9.40 9.30
C GLN A 84 -5.61 8.83 10.45
N ALA A 85 -5.18 7.73 11.08
CA ALA A 85 -5.88 7.14 12.22
C ALA A 85 -6.02 8.12 13.39
N SER A 86 -4.91 8.81 13.72
CA SER A 86 -4.86 9.78 14.80
C SER A 86 -5.79 10.97 14.53
N HIS A 87 -5.77 11.50 13.31
CA HIS A 87 -6.63 12.63 12.96
C HIS A 87 -8.09 12.26 12.91
N LEU A 88 -8.45 11.15 12.26
CA LEU A 88 -9.84 10.70 12.19
C LEU A 88 -10.40 10.47 13.60
N SER A 89 -9.63 9.82 14.49
CA SER A 89 -10.07 9.63 15.88
C SER A 89 -10.24 10.95 16.64
N TYR A 90 -9.39 11.94 16.38
CA TYR A 90 -9.47 13.25 17.01
C TYR A 90 -10.64 14.08 16.47
N SER A 91 -10.80 14.13 15.14
CA SER A 91 -11.87 14.86 14.47
C SER A 91 -13.25 14.33 14.87
N THR A 92 -13.48 13.01 14.83
CA THR A 92 -14.76 12.41 15.22
C THR A 92 -15.14 12.74 16.67
N LYS A 93 -14.18 12.85 17.59
CA LYS A 93 -14.44 13.20 18.99
C LYS A 93 -14.84 14.66 19.19
N LEU A 94 -14.35 15.56 18.34
CA LEU A 94 -14.59 17.01 18.44
C LEU A 94 -15.68 17.51 17.48
N ALA A 95 -16.10 16.68 16.52
CA ALA A 95 -17.15 16.99 15.57
C ALA A 95 -18.47 17.38 16.24
N TYR A 96 -18.74 16.90 17.46
CA TYR A 96 -19.91 17.28 18.25
C TYR A 96 -19.98 18.78 18.59
N GLU A 97 -18.85 19.49 18.59
CA GLU A 97 -18.78 20.92 18.90
C GLU A 97 -18.98 21.81 17.66
N ASN A 98 -18.51 21.38 16.48
CA ASN A 98 -18.64 22.12 15.22
C ASN A 98 -18.39 21.23 13.99
N GLU A 99 -19.42 20.49 13.57
CA GLU A 99 -19.33 19.48 12.50
C GLU A 99 -18.82 20.06 11.16
N GLU A 100 -19.23 21.27 10.79
CA GLU A 100 -18.86 21.88 9.51
C GLU A 100 -17.36 22.26 9.45
N LEU A 101 -16.83 22.80 10.55
CA LEU A 101 -15.40 23.11 10.68
C LEU A 101 -14.54 21.84 10.59
N TRP A 102 -14.94 20.79 11.32
CA TRP A 102 -14.19 19.54 11.39
C TRP A 102 -14.22 18.78 10.07
N ARG A 103 -15.36 18.76 9.38
CA ARG A 103 -15.47 18.17 8.03
C ARG A 103 -14.55 18.84 7.00
N LYS A 104 -14.42 20.17 7.06
CA LYS A 104 -13.50 20.91 6.19
C LYS A 104 -12.02 20.64 6.53
N ASN A 105 -11.70 20.49 7.81
CA ASN A 105 -10.36 20.14 8.28
C ASN A 105 -9.98 18.71 7.87
N ASP A 106 -10.91 17.75 8.00
CA ASP A 106 -10.76 16.37 7.51
C ASP A 106 -10.43 16.33 6.02
N ASP A 107 -11.19 17.05 5.20
CA ASP A 107 -10.96 17.08 3.76
C ASP A 107 -9.58 17.63 3.40
N TRP A 108 -9.18 18.77 3.99
CA TRP A 108 -7.86 19.35 3.71
C TRP A 108 -6.72 18.44 4.18
N MET A 109 -6.84 17.88 5.38
CA MET A 109 -5.72 17.19 6.00
C MET A 109 -5.58 15.74 5.50
N LEU A 110 -6.69 15.03 5.24
CA LEU A 110 -6.67 13.67 4.71
C LEU A 110 -6.44 13.64 3.20
N ASN A 111 -7.11 14.49 2.42
CA ASN A 111 -6.94 14.47 0.96
C ASN A 111 -5.72 15.26 0.51
N GLY A 112 -5.34 16.32 1.22
CA GLY A 112 -4.22 17.19 0.88
C GLY A 112 -2.89 16.75 1.48
N LEU A 113 -2.79 16.74 2.82
CA LEU A 113 -1.49 16.64 3.50
C LEU A 113 -1.03 15.19 3.75
N LEU A 114 -1.93 14.33 4.24
CA LEU A 114 -1.52 13.08 4.87
C LEU A 114 -1.89 11.83 4.09
N GLY A 115 -2.88 11.84 3.20
CA GLY A 115 -3.35 10.65 2.49
C GLY A 115 -2.94 10.58 1.03
N SER A 116 -3.71 11.24 0.16
CA SER A 116 -3.77 10.87 -1.26
C SER A 116 -2.41 10.86 -1.97
N GLN A 117 -1.57 11.88 -1.77
CA GLN A 117 -0.28 11.98 -2.46
C GLN A 117 0.76 11.02 -1.88
N VAL A 118 0.78 10.84 -0.55
CA VAL A 118 1.73 9.94 0.12
C VAL A 118 1.43 8.49 -0.25
N GLU A 119 0.17 8.10 -0.26
CA GLU A 119 -0.27 6.76 -0.67
C GLU A 119 0.04 6.47 -2.14
N LEU A 120 -0.16 7.45 -3.03
CA LEU A 120 0.18 7.33 -4.45
C LEU A 120 1.70 7.21 -4.66
N LEU A 121 2.50 7.99 -3.92
CA LEU A 121 3.96 7.86 -3.93
C LEU A 121 4.39 6.48 -3.42
N ALA A 122 3.82 6.02 -2.31
CA ALA A 122 4.09 4.69 -1.78
C ALA A 122 3.73 3.60 -2.81
N GLY A 123 2.58 3.70 -3.47
CA GLY A 123 2.16 2.79 -4.54
C GLY A 123 3.11 2.80 -5.74
N PHE A 124 3.58 3.98 -6.15
CA PHE A 124 4.57 4.13 -7.22
C PHE A 124 5.91 3.46 -6.86
N LEU A 125 6.45 3.70 -5.65
CA LEU A 125 7.70 3.07 -5.19
C LEU A 125 7.56 1.55 -5.09
N LYS A 126 6.41 1.05 -4.60
CA LYS A 126 6.08 -0.38 -4.62
C LYS A 126 6.11 -0.90 -6.05
N GLY A 127 5.45 -0.20 -6.98
CA GLY A 127 5.42 -0.57 -8.39
C GLY A 127 6.81 -0.71 -9.02
N ILE A 128 7.73 0.21 -8.73
CA ILE A 128 9.13 0.09 -9.16
C ILE A 128 9.79 -1.15 -8.56
N TRP A 129 9.58 -1.43 -7.27
CA TRP A 129 10.09 -2.65 -6.64
C TRP A 129 9.56 -3.92 -7.33
N ILE A 130 8.28 -3.95 -7.70
CA ILE A 130 7.66 -5.05 -8.45
C ILE A 130 8.36 -5.25 -9.80
N MET A 131 8.75 -4.18 -10.51
CA MET A 131 9.50 -4.29 -11.77
C MET A 131 10.85 -5.01 -11.57
N PHE A 132 11.59 -4.64 -10.51
CA PHE A 132 12.85 -5.31 -10.18
C PHE A 132 12.64 -6.80 -9.84
N LEU A 133 11.58 -7.13 -9.11
CA LEU A 133 11.22 -8.52 -8.81
C LEU A 133 10.82 -9.30 -10.06
N ALA A 134 10.00 -8.72 -10.94
CA ALA A 134 9.57 -9.36 -12.17
C ALA A 134 10.76 -9.71 -13.08
N LEU A 135 11.72 -8.79 -13.20
CA LEU A 135 12.97 -9.03 -13.91
C LEU A 135 13.81 -10.12 -13.24
N THR A 136 13.91 -10.09 -11.90
CA THR A 136 14.66 -11.11 -11.16
C THR A 136 14.06 -12.50 -11.34
N PHE A 137 12.74 -12.63 -11.21
CA PHE A 137 12.02 -13.88 -11.45
C PHE A 137 12.19 -14.36 -12.89
N TRP A 138 12.25 -13.45 -13.86
CA TRP A 138 12.53 -13.83 -15.25
C TRP A 138 13.92 -14.46 -15.39
N LEU A 139 14.95 -13.80 -14.85
CA LEU A 139 16.34 -14.28 -14.93
C LEU A 139 16.54 -15.59 -14.17
N ASP A 140 15.81 -15.79 -13.08
CA ASP A 140 15.84 -17.01 -12.26
C ASP A 140 14.99 -18.17 -12.84
N GLY A 141 14.39 -18.00 -14.02
CA GLY A 141 13.57 -19.01 -14.69
C GLY A 141 12.16 -19.17 -14.13
N GLN A 142 11.73 -18.28 -13.25
CA GLN A 142 10.44 -18.31 -12.56
C GLN A 142 9.36 -17.57 -13.36
N ILE A 143 9.03 -18.14 -14.52
CA ILE A 143 8.21 -17.49 -15.55
C ILE A 143 6.84 -17.03 -15.03
N ILE A 144 6.14 -17.87 -14.24
CA ILE A 144 4.80 -17.53 -13.72
C ILE A 144 4.84 -16.28 -12.83
N PHE A 145 5.78 -16.22 -11.89
CA PHE A 145 5.93 -15.09 -10.98
C PHE A 145 6.40 -13.83 -11.71
N SER A 146 7.20 -13.98 -12.75
CA SER A 146 7.61 -12.87 -13.60
C SER A 146 6.43 -12.27 -14.38
N ILE A 147 5.61 -13.09 -15.04
CA ILE A 147 4.42 -12.62 -15.78
C ILE A 147 3.45 -11.90 -14.84
N LEU A 148 3.18 -12.48 -13.67
CA LEU A 148 2.33 -11.84 -12.67
C LEU A 148 2.94 -10.53 -12.18
N GLY A 149 4.25 -10.50 -11.90
CA GLY A 149 4.96 -9.26 -11.54
C GLY A 149 4.86 -8.18 -12.61
N ILE A 150 5.00 -8.53 -13.90
CA ILE A 150 4.81 -7.60 -15.01
C ILE A 150 3.38 -7.04 -14.99
N PHE A 151 2.37 -7.88 -14.80
CA PHE A 151 0.98 -7.44 -14.71
C PHE A 151 0.77 -6.44 -13.55
N TYR A 152 1.27 -6.74 -12.36
CA TYR A 152 1.19 -5.80 -11.21
C TYR A 152 2.00 -4.52 -11.45
N SER A 153 3.11 -4.58 -12.19
CA SER A 153 3.90 -3.40 -12.50
C SER A 153 3.18 -2.39 -13.39
N LEU A 154 2.12 -2.79 -14.12
CA LEU A 154 1.29 -1.86 -14.89
C LEU A 154 0.58 -0.83 -13.99
N PHE A 155 0.25 -1.20 -12.74
CA PHE A 155 -0.33 -0.27 -11.77
C PHE A 155 0.62 0.89 -11.43
N THR A 156 1.94 0.71 -11.59
CA THR A 156 2.94 1.78 -11.40
C THR A 156 2.65 2.99 -12.27
N VAL A 157 2.26 2.76 -13.53
CA VAL A 157 1.92 3.85 -14.47
C VAL A 157 0.67 4.57 -13.99
N LEU A 158 -0.33 3.83 -13.51
CA LEU A 158 -1.55 4.41 -12.95
C LEU A 158 -1.25 5.28 -11.72
N TYR A 159 -0.43 4.78 -10.79
CA TYR A 159 -0.01 5.55 -9.61
C TYR A 159 0.76 6.81 -10.00
N LEU A 160 1.67 6.73 -10.96
CA LEU A 160 2.43 7.88 -11.43
C LEU A 160 1.52 8.93 -12.07
N LEU A 161 0.63 8.53 -12.99
CA LEU A 161 -0.28 9.47 -13.65
C LEU A 161 -1.18 10.16 -12.63
N LYS A 162 -1.69 9.42 -11.62
CA LYS A 162 -2.53 9.99 -10.58
C LYS A 162 -1.76 10.86 -9.60
N LEU A 163 -0.52 10.52 -9.28
CA LEU A 163 0.37 11.35 -8.47
C LEU A 163 0.65 12.70 -9.16
N LEU A 164 0.90 12.67 -10.47
CA LEU A 164 1.08 13.89 -11.27
C LEU A 164 -0.21 14.72 -11.32
N ASP A 165 -1.36 14.09 -11.59
CA ASP A 165 -2.68 14.74 -11.60
C ASP A 165 -2.97 15.47 -10.28
N THR A 166 -2.75 14.78 -9.15
CA THR A 166 -3.02 15.32 -7.80
C THR A 166 -1.99 16.36 -7.33
N SER A 167 -0.84 16.46 -8.00
CA SER A 167 0.19 17.47 -7.69
C SER A 167 0.04 18.76 -8.49
N LEU A 168 -0.81 18.77 -9.53
CA LEU A 168 -1.00 19.91 -10.40
C LEU A 168 -2.18 20.78 -9.94
N ILE A 169 -1.97 22.10 -9.91
CA ILE A 169 -3.04 23.07 -9.60
C ILE A 169 -4.07 23.16 -10.75
N ARG A 170 -3.62 22.89 -11.98
CA ARG A 170 -4.47 22.93 -13.18
C ARG A 170 -4.70 21.52 -13.70
N ASP A 171 -5.95 21.17 -13.86
CA ASP A 171 -6.38 19.90 -14.43
C ASP A 171 -5.84 19.72 -15.87
N ILE A 172 -5.07 18.65 -16.09
CA ILE A 172 -4.66 18.22 -17.43
C ILE A 172 -5.52 17.03 -17.83
N LYS A 173 -6.32 17.18 -18.90
CA LYS A 173 -7.27 16.12 -19.36
C LYS A 173 -6.61 14.76 -19.60
N ILE A 174 -5.35 14.74 -20.05
CA ILE A 174 -4.58 13.52 -20.34
C ILE A 174 -4.23 12.75 -19.06
N LEU A 175 -4.24 13.38 -17.88
CA LEU A 175 -3.93 12.74 -16.60
C LEU A 175 -5.18 12.21 -15.88
N LYS A 176 -6.39 12.59 -16.31
CA LYS A 176 -7.68 12.14 -15.74
C LYS A 176 -8.10 10.71 -16.14
N VAL A 177 -7.14 9.82 -16.38
CA VAL A 177 -7.40 8.60 -17.17
C VAL A 177 -8.24 7.57 -16.41
N LEU A 178 -8.16 7.46 -15.08
CA LEU A 178 -9.05 6.59 -14.30
C LEU A 178 -9.27 7.09 -12.86
N PRO A 179 -10.50 6.99 -12.32
CA PRO A 179 -10.73 7.09 -10.89
C PRO A 179 -10.06 5.91 -10.18
N VAL A 180 -9.08 6.19 -9.32
CA VAL A 180 -8.44 5.15 -8.52
C VAL A 180 -9.27 4.94 -7.25
N ASN A 181 -9.89 3.78 -7.12
CA ASN A 181 -10.69 3.43 -5.95
C ASN A 181 -9.76 2.89 -4.85
N PRO A 182 -9.77 3.46 -3.62
CA PRO A 182 -8.93 2.99 -2.51
C PRO A 182 -9.08 1.49 -2.21
N LEU A 183 -10.29 0.94 -2.39
CA LEU A 183 -10.55 -0.50 -2.21
C LEU A 183 -9.77 -1.33 -3.24
N ILE A 184 -9.69 -0.87 -4.50
CA ILE A 184 -8.94 -1.54 -5.56
C ILE A 184 -7.43 -1.48 -5.26
N ILE A 185 -6.91 -0.34 -4.78
CA ILE A 185 -5.48 -0.21 -4.40
C ILE A 185 -5.15 -1.19 -3.28
N ASN A 186 -5.97 -1.24 -2.22
CA ASN A 186 -5.74 -2.12 -1.09
C ASN A 186 -5.88 -3.59 -1.45
N LEU A 187 -6.83 -3.93 -2.33
CA LEU A 187 -6.97 -5.29 -2.86
C LEU A 187 -5.75 -5.69 -3.67
N GLU A 188 -5.32 -4.86 -4.63
CA GLU A 188 -4.13 -5.10 -5.46
C GLU A 188 -2.87 -5.25 -4.59
N THR A 189 -2.71 -4.39 -3.59
CA THR A 189 -1.56 -4.47 -2.68
C THR A 189 -1.58 -5.77 -1.87
N SER A 190 -2.74 -6.13 -1.33
CA SER A 190 -2.89 -7.36 -0.53
C SER A 190 -2.69 -8.61 -1.37
N SER A 191 -3.22 -8.64 -2.61
CA SER A 191 -3.05 -9.77 -3.53
C SER A 191 -1.61 -9.91 -4.00
N TRP A 192 -0.89 -8.80 -4.19
CA TRP A 192 0.55 -8.81 -4.46
C TRP A 192 1.34 -9.43 -3.31
N PHE A 193 1.10 -9.00 -2.07
CA PHE A 193 1.79 -9.58 -0.92
C PHE A 193 1.43 -11.06 -0.69
N LEU A 194 0.19 -11.46 -0.93
CA LEU A 194 -0.21 -12.87 -0.90
C LEU A 194 0.58 -13.70 -1.93
N LEU A 195 0.74 -13.19 -3.15
CA LEU A 195 1.54 -13.84 -4.20
C LEU A 195 2.99 -14.02 -3.76
N LEU A 196 3.59 -12.99 -3.15
CA LEU A 196 4.95 -13.07 -2.61
C LEU A 196 5.08 -14.07 -1.47
N LEU A 197 4.05 -14.23 -0.64
CA LEU A 197 4.05 -15.24 0.43
C LEU A 197 3.93 -16.66 -0.11
N ILE A 198 3.11 -16.86 -1.15
CA ILE A 198 3.04 -18.14 -1.87
C ILE A 198 4.41 -18.46 -2.46
N TRP A 199 5.05 -17.49 -3.10
CA TRP A 199 6.41 -17.64 -3.63
C TRP A 199 7.42 -18.03 -2.55
N LEU A 200 7.48 -17.27 -1.44
CA LEU A 200 8.37 -17.52 -0.30
C LEU A 200 8.18 -18.90 0.34
N ARG A 201 7.01 -19.50 0.18
CA ARG A 201 6.71 -20.84 0.71
C ARG A 201 7.16 -21.95 -0.22
N ILE A 202 7.10 -21.74 -1.53
CA ILE A 202 7.45 -22.73 -2.54
C ILE A 202 8.98 -22.85 -2.70
N MET A 203 9.72 -21.75 -2.53
CA MET A 203 11.18 -21.64 -2.72
C MET A 203 11.98 -21.60 -1.42
#